data_AF-A0AAQ0QAA5-F1
#
_entry.id   AF-A0AAQ0QAA5-F1
#
_cell.length_a   1.000
_cell.length_b   1.000
_cell.length_c   1.000
_cell.angle_alpha   90.00
_cell.angle_beta   90.00
_cell.angle_gamma   90.00
#
_symmetry.space_group_name_H-M   'P 1'
#
loop_
_entity.id
_entity.type
_entity.pdbx_description
1 polymer ?
#
loop_
_entity_poly.entity_id
_entity_poly.type
_entity_poly.pdbx_seq_one_letter_code
_entity_poly.pdbx_strand_id
1 'polypeptide(L)'
;MEQKVTAAKIKNQIYKVVSPMTSHLYKDEDWSGVASILAAIRKVLANLSGSLDLRVRVEDGGYRENDGAHWKEYLLSIVDETTEKQMVAGHLNAHGAGTIEDPFDRYDMTVVLY
;
A
#
# COMPACT_ATOMS: atom_id res chain seq x y z
N MET A 1 -25.57 15.13 10.84
CA MET A 1 -24.86 14.01 11.50
C MET A 1 -23.74 13.57 10.57
N GLU A 2 -22.48 13.87 10.90
CA GLU A 2 -21.35 13.28 10.19
C GLU A 2 -21.37 11.77 10.43
N GLN A 3 -21.39 10.98 9.35
CA GLN A 3 -21.19 9.54 9.45
C GLN A 3 -19.74 9.30 9.88
N LYS A 4 -19.54 8.84 11.12
CA LYS A 4 -18.22 8.44 11.62
C LYS A 4 -17.60 7.40 10.70
N VAL A 5 -16.43 7.72 10.14
CA VAL A 5 -15.66 6.78 9.31
C VAL A 5 -15.07 5.69 10.21
N THR A 6 -15.29 4.43 9.85
CA THR A 6 -14.79 3.27 10.60
C THR A 6 -13.63 2.61 9.87
N ALA A 7 -12.77 1.90 10.61
CA ALA A 7 -11.68 1.11 10.04
C ALA A 7 -12.19 0.12 8.96
N ALA A 8 -13.32 -0.54 9.21
CA ALA A 8 -13.95 -1.44 8.23
C ALA A 8 -14.35 -0.72 6.94
N LYS A 9 -14.94 0.48 7.04
CA LYS A 9 -15.31 1.30 5.87
C LYS A 9 -14.07 1.71 5.08
N ILE A 10 -13.00 2.14 5.76
CA ILE A 10 -11.71 2.48 5.13
C ILE A 10 -11.16 1.28 4.36
N LYS A 11 -10.99 0.13 5.03
CA LYS A 11 -10.44 -1.09 4.42
C LYS A 11 -11.25 -1.52 3.19
N ASN A 12 -12.57 -1.57 3.30
CA ASN A 12 -13.44 -1.99 2.19
C ASN A 12 -13.32 -1.08 0.96
N GLN A 13 -13.25 0.24 1.16
CA GLN A 13 -13.13 1.19 0.04
C GLN A 13 -11.74 1.13 -0.60
N ILE A 14 -10.69 0.96 0.20
CA ILE A 14 -9.33 0.78 -0.32
C ILE A 14 -9.25 -0.50 -1.15
N TYR A 15 -9.63 -1.64 -0.59
CA TYR A 15 -9.57 -2.92 -1.31
C TYR A 15 -10.36 -2.90 -2.62
N LYS A 16 -11.54 -2.27 -2.64
CA LYS A 16 -12.32 -2.12 -3.89
C LYS A 16 -11.54 -1.42 -5.01
N VAL A 17 -10.68 -0.46 -4.67
CA VAL A 17 -9.90 0.31 -5.64
C VAL A 17 -8.56 -0.35 -5.98
N VAL A 18 -7.87 -0.92 -4.99
CA VAL A 18 -6.52 -1.46 -5.20
C VAL A 18 -6.51 -2.90 -5.72
N SER A 19 -7.55 -3.70 -5.48
CA SER A 19 -7.57 -5.11 -5.91
C SER A 19 -7.33 -5.33 -7.41
N PRO A 20 -7.89 -4.52 -8.34
CA PRO A 20 -7.55 -4.63 -9.77
C PRO A 20 -6.12 -4.19 -10.10
N MET A 21 -5.53 -3.33 -9.27
CA MET A 21 -4.14 -2.87 -9.44
C MET A 21 -3.16 -3.96 -8.99
N THR A 22 -3.48 -4.70 -7.93
CA THR A 22 -2.65 -5.78 -7.41
C THR A 22 -2.77 -7.11 -8.18
N SER A 23 -3.59 -7.18 -9.24
CA SER A 23 -3.87 -8.42 -9.96
C SER A 23 -3.02 -8.65 -11.22
N HIS A 24 -1.94 -7.89 -11.41
CA HIS A 24 -1.07 -8.00 -12.58
C HIS A 24 0.41 -7.77 -12.24
N LEU A 25 1.28 -8.10 -13.19
CA LEU A 25 2.72 -7.89 -13.10
C LEU A 25 3.11 -6.51 -13.62
N TYR A 26 4.02 -5.90 -12.90
CA TYR A 26 4.67 -4.62 -13.20
C TYR A 26 6.10 -4.88 -13.68
N LYS A 27 6.66 -3.95 -14.46
CA LYS A 27 8.02 -4.04 -15.05
C LYS A 27 8.75 -2.70 -15.08
N ASP A 28 8.27 -1.74 -14.31
CA ASP A 28 8.79 -0.38 -14.30
C ASP A 28 9.91 -0.23 -13.27
N GLU A 29 11.04 0.30 -13.72
CA GLU A 29 12.23 0.52 -12.88
C GLU A 29 12.01 1.61 -11.82
N ASP A 30 11.07 2.54 -12.08
CA ASP A 30 10.79 3.72 -11.24
C ASP A 30 9.77 3.46 -10.11
N TRP A 31 9.30 2.24 -9.92
CA TRP A 31 8.25 1.91 -8.93
C TRP A 31 6.96 2.74 -9.08
N SER A 32 6.65 3.16 -10.31
CA SER A 32 5.40 3.81 -10.71
C SER A 32 4.16 3.00 -10.33
N GLY A 33 4.24 1.67 -10.29
CA GLY A 33 3.16 0.80 -9.79
C GLY A 33 2.85 1.06 -8.32
N VAL A 34 3.88 1.09 -7.48
CA VAL A 34 3.78 1.43 -6.06
C VAL A 34 3.21 2.84 -5.89
N ALA A 35 3.78 3.82 -6.59
CA ALA A 35 3.30 5.21 -6.54
C ALA A 35 1.81 5.32 -6.91
N SER A 36 1.36 4.56 -7.91
CA SER A 36 -0.03 4.52 -8.35
C SER A 36 -0.96 3.95 -7.27
N ILE A 37 -0.58 2.86 -6.60
CA ILE A 37 -1.36 2.30 -5.48
C ILE A 37 -1.46 3.30 -4.33
N LEU A 38 -0.34 3.91 -3.93
CA LEU A 38 -0.32 4.88 -2.83
C LEU A 38 -1.19 6.11 -3.16
N ALA A 39 -1.13 6.61 -4.40
CA ALA A 39 -1.98 7.70 -4.87
C ALA A 39 -3.47 7.32 -4.87
N ALA A 40 -3.80 6.09 -5.29
CA ALA A 40 -5.16 5.59 -5.26
C ALA A 40 -5.72 5.51 -3.83
N ILE A 41 -4.93 5.02 -2.87
CA ILE A 41 -5.30 4.99 -1.45
C ILE A 41 -5.55 6.40 -0.92
N ARG A 42 -4.63 7.35 -1.17
CA ARG A 42 -4.81 8.76 -0.75
C ARG A 42 -6.09 9.37 -1.30
N LYS A 43 -6.41 9.11 -2.57
CA LYS A 43 -7.66 9.58 -3.18
C LYS A 43 -8.90 8.99 -2.50
N VAL A 44 -8.87 7.70 -2.13
CA VAL A 44 -9.96 7.06 -1.38
C VAL A 44 -10.13 7.73 -0.01
N LEU A 45 -9.04 8.00 0.71
CA LEU A 45 -9.09 8.64 2.02
C LEU A 45 -9.68 10.05 1.94
N ALA A 46 -9.20 10.88 1.00
CA ALA A 46 -9.71 12.24 0.78
C ALA A 46 -11.22 12.26 0.46
N ASN A 47 -11.73 11.27 -0.27
CA ASN A 47 -13.16 11.13 -0.56
C ASN A 47 -13.98 10.67 0.67
N LEU A 48 -13.37 9.99 1.64
CA LEU A 48 -14.02 9.54 2.86
C LEU A 48 -14.06 10.61 3.94
N SER A 49 -12.95 11.33 4.13
CA SER A 49 -12.81 12.43 5.08
C SER A 49 -11.58 13.26 4.72
N GLY A 50 -11.68 14.59 4.84
CA GLY A 50 -10.54 15.49 4.67
C GLY A 50 -9.48 15.39 5.79
N SER A 51 -9.77 14.68 6.88
CA SER A 51 -8.84 14.48 8.02
C SER A 51 -8.01 13.20 7.93
N LEU A 52 -8.29 12.32 6.98
CA LEU A 52 -7.59 11.04 6.88
C LEU A 52 -6.35 11.17 5.99
N ASP A 53 -5.19 10.83 6.54
CA ASP A 53 -3.93 10.79 5.81
C ASP A 53 -3.35 9.36 5.76
N LEU A 54 -2.58 9.09 4.70
CA LEU A 54 -1.75 7.90 4.56
C LEU A 54 -0.30 8.28 4.86
N ARG A 55 0.24 7.77 5.97
CA ARG A 55 1.68 7.81 6.27
C ARG A 55 2.33 6.52 5.76
N VAL A 56 3.43 6.67 5.03
CA VAL A 56 4.19 5.54 4.47
C VAL A 56 5.58 5.55 5.08
N ARG A 57 6.01 4.42 5.63
CA ARG A 57 7.36 4.22 6.16
C ARG A 57 8.05 3.09 5.41
N VAL A 58 9.32 3.31 5.09
CA VAL A 58 10.17 2.33 4.43
C VAL A 58 11.39 2.13 5.32
N GLU A 59 11.53 0.93 5.89
CA GLU A 59 12.62 0.58 6.80
C GLU A 59 13.72 -0.14 6.01
N ASP A 60 14.97 0.29 6.18
CA ASP A 60 16.15 -0.29 5.52
C ASP A 60 16.02 -0.35 3.99
N GLY A 61 15.50 0.72 3.38
CA GLY A 61 15.21 0.79 1.94
C GLY A 61 14.02 -0.06 1.48
N GLY A 62 13.38 -0.79 2.41
CA GLY A 62 12.20 -1.62 2.18
C GLY A 62 12.54 -3.02 1.67
N TYR A 63 13.79 -3.29 1.30
CA TYR A 63 14.17 -4.58 0.74
C TYR A 63 14.15 -5.66 1.84
N ARG A 64 13.57 -6.81 1.49
CA ARG A 64 13.44 -7.99 2.34
C ARG A 64 13.76 -9.22 1.51
N GLU A 65 14.26 -10.24 2.19
CA GLU A 65 14.56 -11.53 1.61
C GLU A 65 14.24 -12.64 2.62
N ASN A 66 13.64 -13.73 2.15
CA ASN A 66 13.53 -14.96 2.91
C ASN A 66 13.51 -16.16 1.97
N ASP A 67 14.40 -17.14 2.18
CA ASP A 67 14.48 -18.37 1.40
C ASP A 67 14.49 -18.16 -0.13
N GLY A 68 15.20 -17.12 -0.59
CA GLY A 68 15.29 -16.75 -2.02
C GLY A 68 14.09 -15.99 -2.58
N ALA A 69 13.06 -15.73 -1.77
CA ALA A 69 11.99 -14.80 -2.11
C ALA A 69 12.42 -13.38 -1.74
N HIS A 70 12.31 -12.44 -2.69
CA HIS A 70 12.65 -11.03 -2.49
C HIS A 70 11.38 -10.18 -2.57
N TRP A 71 11.26 -9.19 -1.69
CA TRP A 71 10.20 -8.19 -1.81
C TRP A 71 10.64 -6.84 -1.27
N LYS A 72 9.93 -5.79 -1.71
CA LYS A 72 10.08 -4.45 -1.17
C LYS A 72 8.82 -4.08 -0.37
N GLU A 73 9.00 -3.81 0.90
CA GLU A 73 7.97 -3.55 1.89
C GLU A 73 7.81 -2.05 2.15
N TYR A 74 6.55 -1.62 2.14
CA TYR A 74 6.12 -0.26 2.47
C TYR A 74 5.08 -0.35 3.60
N LEU A 75 5.45 0.09 4.80
CA LEU A 75 4.54 0.10 5.95
C LEU A 75 3.54 1.25 5.80
N LEU A 76 2.26 0.93 5.91
CA LEU A 76 1.15 1.85 5.73
C LEU A 76 0.50 2.15 7.09
N SER A 77 0.33 3.43 7.40
CA SER A 77 -0.41 3.90 8.57
C SER A 77 -1.44 4.93 8.13
N ILE A 78 -2.72 4.59 8.29
CA ILE A 78 -3.83 5.50 8.03
C ILE A 78 -4.20 6.16 9.34
N VAL A 79 -4.07 7.48 9.40
CA VAL A 79 -4.26 8.28 10.61
C VAL A 79 -5.39 9.27 10.43
N ASP A 80 -6.06 9.61 11.53
CA ASP A 80 -6.92 10.79 11.59
C ASP A 80 -6.07 11.96 12.13
N GLU A 81 -5.71 12.91 11.25
CA GLU A 81 -4.83 14.04 11.56
C GLU A 81 -5.42 14.97 12.63
N THR A 82 -6.75 14.97 12.83
CA THR A 82 -7.36 15.79 13.89
C THR A 82 -7.09 15.25 15.29
N THR A 83 -6.83 13.94 15.40
CA THR A 83 -6.63 13.25 16.68
C THR A 83 -5.27 12.58 16.80
N GLU A 84 -4.47 12.57 15.73
CA GLU A 84 -3.23 11.80 15.57
C GLU A 84 -3.39 10.29 15.84
N LYS A 85 -4.62 9.79 15.79
CA LYS A 85 -4.91 8.38 16.07
C LYS A 85 -4.74 7.56 14.80
N GLN A 86 -3.97 6.48 14.90
CA GLN A 86 -3.93 5.46 13.86
C GLN A 86 -5.27 4.71 13.80
N MET A 87 -5.89 4.74 12.62
CA MET A 87 -7.19 4.14 12.34
C MET A 87 -7.04 2.75 11.72
N VAL A 88 -6.05 2.56 10.84
CA VAL A 88 -5.73 1.31 10.15
C VAL A 88 -4.21 1.23 9.95
N ALA A 89 -3.64 0.04 10.12
CA ALA A 89 -2.26 -0.25 9.74
C ALA A 89 -2.23 -1.25 8.58
N GLY A 90 -1.11 -1.35 7.89
CA GLY A 90 -0.94 -2.33 6.83
C GLY A 90 0.44 -2.31 6.21
N HIS A 91 0.58 -3.04 5.12
CA HIS A 91 1.72 -2.97 4.24
C HIS A 91 1.29 -3.04 2.78
N LEU A 92 2.12 -2.46 1.92
CA LEU A 92 2.19 -2.76 0.51
C LEU A 92 3.51 -3.47 0.26
N ASN A 93 3.46 -4.67 -0.30
CA ASN A 93 4.63 -5.42 -0.71
C ASN A 93 4.69 -5.47 -2.23
N ALA A 94 5.86 -5.19 -2.80
CA ALA A 94 6.18 -5.51 -4.19
C ALA A 94 7.08 -6.75 -4.20
N HIS A 95 6.52 -7.88 -4.61
CA HIS A 95 7.20 -9.18 -4.63
C HIS A 95 7.98 -9.33 -5.94
N GLY A 96 9.26 -9.68 -5.85
CA GLY A 96 10.07 -9.95 -7.02
C GLY A 96 9.52 -11.16 -7.79
N ALA A 97 9.28 -10.96 -9.08
CA ALA A 97 8.76 -11.96 -10.02
C ALA A 97 9.64 -12.07 -11.28
N GLY A 98 10.87 -11.52 -11.20
CA GLY A 98 11.89 -11.60 -12.23
C GLY A 98 12.72 -12.88 -12.17
N THR A 99 13.98 -12.77 -12.56
CA THR A 99 14.94 -13.89 -12.55
C THR A 99 15.69 -13.94 -11.21
N ILE A 100 16.54 -14.96 -11.02
CA ILE A 100 17.41 -15.01 -9.83
C ILE A 100 18.43 -13.87 -9.84
N GLU A 101 18.94 -13.49 -11.01
CA GLU A 101 19.95 -12.42 -11.15
C GLU A 101 19.34 -11.02 -11.01
N ASP A 102 18.09 -10.87 -11.45
CA ASP A 102 17.30 -9.66 -11.28
C ASP A 102 15.87 -10.00 -10.86
N PRO A 103 15.62 -10.15 -9.54
CA PRO A 103 14.29 -10.48 -9.02
C PRO A 103 13.26 -9.38 -9.27
N PHE A 104 13.69 -8.12 -9.44
CA PHE A 104 12.81 -6.96 -9.54
C PHE A 104 12.61 -6.42 -10.96
N ASP A 105 13.20 -7.04 -12.00
CA ASP A 105 12.83 -6.84 -13.43
C ASP A 105 11.31 -6.89 -13.62
N ARG A 106 10.64 -7.72 -12.81
CA ARG A 106 9.18 -7.75 -12.68
C ARG A 106 8.79 -7.89 -11.25
N TYR A 107 7.61 -7.38 -10.92
CA TYR A 107 7.05 -7.58 -9.61
C TYR A 107 5.53 -7.63 -9.64
N ASP A 108 4.93 -8.42 -8.75
CA ASP A 108 3.53 -8.29 -8.38
C ASP A 108 3.42 -7.51 -7.07
N MET A 109 2.24 -6.97 -6.78
CA MET A 109 2.01 -6.19 -5.57
C MET A 109 0.89 -6.78 -4.75
N THR A 110 1.06 -6.78 -3.43
CA THR A 110 0.02 -7.14 -2.47
C THR A 110 -0.15 -6.03 -1.44
N VAL A 111 -1.40 -5.66 -1.17
CA VAL A 111 -1.75 -4.75 -0.07
C VAL A 111 -2.46 -5.55 1.01
N VAL A 112 -2.02 -5.42 2.26
CA VAL A 112 -2.70 -6.01 3.42
C VAL A 112 -2.93 -4.94 4.48
N LEU A 113 -4.18 -4.80 4.92
CA LEU A 113 -4.63 -3.87 5.94
C LEU A 113 -5.22 -4.62 7.14
N TYR A 114 -4.75 -4.29 8.34
CA TYR A 114 -5.12 -4.89 9.62
C TYR A 114 -6.15 -4.04 10.37
#